data_AF-A0A932JH88-F1
#
_entry.id   AF-A0A932JH88-F1
#
_cell.length_a   1.000
_cell.length_b   1.000
_cell.length_c   1.000
_cell.angle_alpha   90.00
_cell.angle_beta   90.00
_cell.angle_gamma   90.00
#
_symmetry.space_group_name_H-M   'P 1'
#
loop_
_entity.id
_entity.type
_entity.pdbx_description
1 polymer ?
#
loop_
_entity_poly.entity_id
_entity_poly.type
_entity_poly.pdbx_seq_one_letter_code
_entity_poly.pdbx_strand_id
1 'polypeptide(L)' 'MNAIVYSTSGTILAGTDKGVFATYDTGESWKNISSNLPNKNISAITGLLGQNFIAATDSGIFISSNFGTTWQPSA' A
#
# COMPACT_ATOMS: atom_id res chain seq x y z
N MET A 1 9.21 11.40 -2.66
CA MET A 1 7.83 11.90 -2.87
C MET A 1 6.95 11.06 -1.97
N ASN A 2 6.21 11.66 -1.05
CA ASN A 2 5.36 10.92 -0.11
C ASN A 2 3.93 10.96 -0.65
N ALA A 3 3.33 9.80 -0.90
CA ALA A 3 1.95 9.70 -1.37
C ALA A 3 1.06 9.25 -0.20
N ILE A 4 0.07 10.06 0.18
CA ILE A 4 -0.99 9.67 1.11
C ILE A 4 -2.27 9.50 0.29
N VAL A 5 -2.90 8.33 0.40
CA VAL A 5 -4.19 8.06 -0.27
C VAL A 5 -5.20 7.51 0.72
N TYR A 6 -6.40 8.07 0.68
CA TYR A 6 -7.57 7.60 1.41
C TYR A 6 -8.26 6.49 0.61
N SER A 7 -8.56 5.36 1.26
CA SER A 7 -9.46 4.34 0.72
C SER A 7 -10.87 4.51 1.30
N THR A 8 -11.89 4.14 0.52
CA THR A 8 -13.32 4.33 0.83
C THR A 8 -13.84 3.58 2.07
N SER A 9 -13.00 2.74 2.70
CA SER A 9 -13.34 1.90 3.86
C SER A 9 -12.82 2.42 5.20
N GLY A 10 -12.32 3.66 5.28
CA GLY A 10 -11.68 4.19 6.51
C GLY A 10 -10.22 3.75 6.68
N THR A 11 -9.66 3.04 5.69
CA THR A 11 -8.23 2.73 5.62
C THR A 11 -7.48 3.90 5.01
N ILE A 12 -6.39 4.32 5.64
CA ILE A 12 -5.46 5.31 5.08
C ILE A 12 -4.16 4.60 4.72
N LEU A 13 -3.67 4.86 3.51
CA LEU A 13 -2.44 4.29 2.99
C LEU A 13 -1.38 5.38 2.85
N ALA A 14 -0.15 5.05 3.20
CA ALA A 14 1.02 5.89 2.99
C ALA A 14 2.09 5.11 2.23
N GLY A 15 2.44 5.62 1.05
CA GLY A 15 3.59 5.18 0.27
C GLY A 15 4.81 6.01 0.65
N THR A 16 5.89 5.33 1.05
CA THR A 16 7.15 5.95 1.48
C THR A 16 8.33 5.35 0.73
N ASP A 17 9.52 5.88 0.95
CA ASP A 17 10.79 5.28 0.52
C ASP A 17 11.16 3.99 1.28
N LYS A 18 10.41 3.65 2.35
CA LYS A 18 10.60 2.48 3.20
C LYS A 18 9.46 1.47 3.11
N GLY A 19 8.54 1.66 2.17
CA GLY A 19 7.45 0.75 1.87
C GLY A 19 6.08 1.38 2.03
N VAL A 20 5.07 0.52 2.07
CA VAL A 20 3.67 0.86 2.28
C VAL A 20 3.31 0.70 3.77
N PHE A 21 2.67 1.72 4.32
CA PHE A 21 2.09 1.70 5.65
C PHE A 21 0.58 1.90 5.55
N ALA A 22 -0.17 1.24 6.44
CA ALA A 22 -1.62 1.38 6.52
C ALA A 22 -2.08 1.61 7.96
N THR A 23 -3.09 2.45 8.12
CA THR A 23 -3.86 2.57 9.36
C THR A 23 -5.31 2.14 9.12
N TYR A 24 -5.89 1.51 10.13
CA TYR A 24 -7.29 1.06 10.17
C TYR A 24 -8.07 1.75 11.30
N ASP A 25 -7.40 2.61 12.05
CA ASP A 25 -7.86 3.31 13.25
C ASP A 25 -7.67 4.83 13.08
N THR A 26 -7.94 5.32 11.87
CA THR A 26 -7.92 6.77 11.54
C THR A 26 -6.60 7.49 11.85
N GLY A 27 -5.47 6.77 11.85
CA GLY A 27 -4.14 7.32 12.04
C GLY A 27 -3.56 7.15 13.44
N GLU A 28 -4.28 6.50 14.37
CA GLU A 28 -3.78 6.21 15.71
C GLU A 28 -2.59 5.23 15.68
N SER A 29 -2.65 4.21 14.83
CA SER A 29 -1.55 3.26 14.63
C SER A 29 -1.31 2.93 13.15
N TRP A 30 -0.03 2.73 12.82
CA TRP A 30 0.41 2.42 11.45
C TRP A 30 1.10 1.06 11.42
N LYS A 31 0.66 0.22 10.48
CA LYS A 31 1.25 -1.10 10.23
C LYS A 31 2.03 -1.06 8.93
N ASN A 32 3.27 -1.56 8.97
CA ASN A 32 4.02 -1.80 7.74
C ASN A 32 3.42 -3.02 7.03
N ILE A 33 2.91 -2.83 5.81
CA ILE A 33 2.28 -3.85 4.99
C ILE A 33 3.13 -4.18 3.76
N SER A 34 4.46 -4.05 3.84
CA SER A 34 5.39 -4.24 2.70
C SER A 34 6.01 -5.64 2.64
N SER A 35 5.36 -6.63 3.26
CA SER A 35 5.93 -7.93 3.64
C SER A 35 6.71 -8.66 2.54
N ASN A 36 6.22 -8.63 1.29
CA ASN A 36 6.86 -9.29 0.15
C ASN A 36 7.01 -8.39 -1.08
N LEU A 37 7.01 -7.06 -0.88
CA LEU A 37 7.38 -6.14 -1.96
C LEU A 37 8.91 -6.22 -2.18
N PRO A 38 9.37 -6.49 -3.42
CA PRO A 38 10.80 -6.60 -3.71
C PRO A 38 11.51 -5.25 -3.62
N ASN A 39 10.80 -4.15 -3.90
CA ASN A 39 11.28 -2.78 -3.75
C ASN A 39 10.34 -1.99 -2.84
N LYS A 40 10.92 -1.29 -1.87
CA LYS A 40 10.22 -0.52 -0.85
C LYS A 40 10.07 0.97 -1.20
N ASN A 41 10.67 1.43 -2.30
CA ASN A 41 10.47 2.77 -2.78
C ASN A 41 9.11 2.87 -3.49
N ILE A 42 8.11 3.42 -2.79
CA ILE A 42 6.74 3.52 -3.28
C ILE A 42 6.54 4.89 -3.94
N SER A 43 6.41 4.91 -5.26
CA SER A 43 6.19 6.13 -6.03
C SER A 43 4.72 6.56 -6.03
N ALA A 44 3.79 5.60 -5.96
CA ALA A 44 2.36 5.82 -5.80
C ALA A 44 1.70 4.63 -5.12
N ILE A 45 0.62 4.88 -4.37
CA ILE A 45 -0.20 3.85 -3.73
C ILE A 45 -1.67 4.25 -3.86
N THR A 46 -2.57 3.30 -4.09
CA THR A 46 -4.01 3.56 -4.02
C THR A 46 -4.77 2.37 -3.47
N GLY A 47 -5.86 2.65 -2.76
CA GLY A 47 -6.88 1.67 -2.42
C GLY A 47 -7.92 1.56 -3.53
N LEU A 48 -8.48 0.36 -3.69
CA LEU A 48 -9.63 0.07 -4.55
C LEU A 48 -10.78 -0.46 -3.67
N LEU A 49 -11.91 -0.80 -4.30
CA LEU A 49 -13.05 -1.42 -3.62
C LEU A 49 -12.64 -2.71 -2.89
N GLY A 50 -13.17 -2.89 -1.68
CA GLY A 50 -12.91 -4.05 -0.83
C GLY A 50 -11.51 -4.00 -0.20
N GLN A 51 -10.76 -5.08 -0.38
CA GLN A 51 -9.45 -5.30 0.30
C GLN A 51 -8.27 -5.11 -0.67
N ASN A 52 -8.52 -4.48 -1.82
CA ASN A 52 -7.59 -4.43 -2.94
C ASN A 52 -6.75 -3.16 -2.93
N PHE A 53 -5.43 -3.28 -3.03
CA PHE A 53 -4.47 -2.15 -3.08
C PHE A 53 -3.57 -2.28 -4.31
N ILE A 54 -3.15 -1.15 -4.87
CA ILE A 54 -2.16 -1.08 -5.95
C ILE A 54 -0.99 -0.22 -5.48
N ALA A 55 0.23 -0.73 -5.62
CA ALA A 55 1.48 -0.01 -5.36
C ALA A 55 2.33 0.06 -6.63
N ALA A 56 2.79 1.27 -6.97
CA ALA A 56 3.81 1.48 -7.98
C ALA A 56 5.17 1.58 -7.30
N THR A 57 6.15 0.84 -7.81
CA THR A 57 7.53 0.80 -7.32
C THR A 57 8.50 0.90 -8.50
N ASP A 58 9.80 1.09 -8.24
CA ASP A 58 10.80 1.08 -9.34
C ASP A 58 10.97 -0.31 -9.97
N SER A 59 10.44 -1.37 -9.34
CA SER A 59 10.47 -2.74 -9.86
C SER A 59 9.17 -3.16 -10.55
N GLY A 60 8.23 -2.23 -10.73
CA GLY A 60 6.94 -2.48 -11.39
C GLY A 60 5.74 -2.21 -10.47
N ILE A 61 4.56 -2.61 -10.98
CA ILE A 61 3.28 -2.46 -10.29
C ILE A 61 2.97 -3.75 -9.54
N PHE A 62 2.53 -3.60 -8.29
CA PHE A 62 2.13 -4.71 -7.44
C PHE A 62 0.70 -4.51 -6.95
N ILE A 63 -0.04 -5.61 -6.86
CA ILE A 63 -1.43 -5.65 -6.42
C ILE A 63 -1.51 -6.52 -5.17
N SER A 64 -2.26 -6.03 -4.18
CA SER A 64 -2.70 -6.82 -3.04
C SER A 64 -4.21 -6.95 -3.08
N SER A 65 -4.75 -8.11 -2.72
CA SER A 65 -6.20 -8.37 -2.59
C SER A 65 -6.63 -8.73 -1.16
N ASN A 66 -5.72 -8.51 -0.19
CA ASN A 66 -5.87 -8.96 1.20
C ASN A 66 -5.30 -7.94 2.19
N PHE A 67 -5.66 -6.66 2.00
CA PHE A 67 -5.24 -5.56 2.88
C PHE A 67 -3.71 -5.41 3.01
N GLY A 68 -2.96 -5.70 1.94
CA GLY A 68 -1.49 -5.58 1.94
C GLY A 68 -0.78 -6.71 2.69
N THR A 69 -1.48 -7.79 3.04
CA THR A 69 -0.84 -8.96 3.67
C THR A 69 0.16 -9.61 2.73
N THR A 70 -0.20 -9.71 1.44
CA THR A 70 0.69 -10.12 0.36
C THR A 70 0.48 -9.27 -0.90
N TRP A 71 1.55 -9.11 -1.66
CA TRP A 71 1.62 -8.38 -2.92
C TRP A 71 2.03 -9.32 -4.05
N GLN A 72 1.37 -9.21 -5.19
CA GLN A 72 1.71 -9.95 -6.39
C GLN A 72 2.09 -8.95 -7.49
N PRO A 73 3.10 -9.23 -8.32
CA PRO A 73 3.33 -8.41 -9.50
C PRO A 73 2.07 -8.38 -10.36
N SER A 74 1.68 -7.20 -10.85
CA SER A 74 0.73 -7.11 -11.94
C SER A 74 1.41 -7.66 -13.19
N ALA A 75 0.75 -8.61 -13.86
CA ALA A 75 1.21 -9.12 -15.16
C ALA A 75 1.25 -8.02 -16.22
#